data_AF-A0ABD3G2W9-F1
#
_entry.id   AF-A0ABD3G2W9-F1
#
_cell.length_a   1.000
_cell.length_b   1.000
_cell.length_c   1.000
_cell.angle_alpha   90.00
_cell.angle_beta   90.00
_cell.angle_gamma   90.00
#
_symmetry.space_group_name_H-M   'P 1'
#
loop_
_entity.id
_entity.type
_entity.pdbx_description
1 polymer ?
#
loop_
_entity_poly.entity_id
_entity_poly.type
_entity_poly.pdbx_seq_one_letter_code
_entity_poly.pdbx_strand_id
1 'polypeptide(L)'
;MQSAHALLDCNMEAHLVAKCYFGRAASVSSTSKTSLENDVKMQIMAKRLASEFLVSDNIDKGVDFISTCWYEVKNPRKAGLSSSTAMLTAEPYIEGEYKKYNNNNGWIRDDGLDFSKTAQAFSHFTWQRTFGELMVVDLQGVGGIFTDPQIHSKSGKFGCGNLLEVGMTAFFATHECDAVCSALGLKPLQSGKTKTKTKKAVAGVEDASNKWMTCSCPLCGVITMVSRTKIVAAYREVKDVSFTVSCAPRNVSGRCGRSARHASRTLSIRPTGTR
;
A
#
# COMPACT_ATOMS: atom_id res chain seq x y z
N MET A 1 12.72 1.38 13.18
CA MET A 1 12.94 2.64 12.44
C MET A 1 13.73 2.35 11.19
N GLN A 2 13.34 2.98 10.08
CA GLN A 2 13.97 2.87 8.77
C GLN A 2 14.43 4.26 8.31
N SER A 3 15.52 4.30 7.57
CA SER A 3 16.02 5.49 6.89
C SER A 3 15.70 5.37 5.40
N ALA A 4 15.39 6.50 4.74
CA ALA A 4 15.07 6.55 3.32
C ALA A 4 16.23 7.21 2.54
N HIS A 5 16.60 6.61 1.43
CA HIS A 5 17.71 7.05 0.57
C HIS A 5 17.29 7.00 -0.90
N ALA A 6 17.79 7.92 -1.72
CA ALA A 6 17.59 7.83 -3.16
C ALA A 6 18.34 6.61 -3.72
N LEU A 7 17.68 5.84 -4.59
CA LEU A 7 18.26 4.69 -5.29
C LEU A 7 17.96 4.79 -6.78
N LEU A 8 19.00 4.65 -7.60
CA LEU A 8 18.85 4.51 -9.05
C LEU A 8 19.05 3.04 -9.43
N ASP A 9 18.00 2.40 -9.94
CA ASP A 9 18.14 1.08 -10.57
C ASP A 9 18.48 1.28 -12.06
N CYS A 10 19.76 1.16 -12.39
CA CYS A 10 20.26 1.33 -13.76
C CYS A 10 19.75 0.27 -14.73
N ASN A 11 19.29 -0.90 -14.27
CA ASN A 11 18.76 -1.93 -15.17
C ASN A 11 17.33 -1.62 -15.60
N MET A 12 16.56 -0.96 -14.72
CA MET A 12 15.18 -0.56 -14.99
C MET A 12 15.06 0.91 -15.40
N GLU A 13 16.15 1.67 -15.33
CA GLU A 13 16.16 3.13 -15.47
C GLU A 13 15.10 3.78 -14.57
N ALA A 14 15.09 3.36 -13.30
CA ALA A 14 14.07 3.74 -12.33
C ALA A 14 14.68 4.46 -11.13
N HIS A 15 14.09 5.60 -10.78
CA HIS A 15 14.35 6.31 -9.53
C HIS A 15 13.44 5.74 -8.44
N LEU A 16 14.07 5.18 -7.42
CA LEU A 16 13.44 4.52 -6.30
C LEU A 16 13.86 5.19 -5.00
N VAL A 17 13.12 4.89 -3.94
CA VAL A 17 13.46 5.19 -2.57
C VAL A 17 13.84 3.88 -1.90
N ALA A 18 15.11 3.75 -1.51
CA ALA A 18 15.61 2.64 -0.72
C ALA A 18 15.33 2.90 0.77
N LYS A 19 14.80 1.88 1.46
CA LYS A 19 14.56 1.92 2.90
C LYS A 19 15.43 0.90 3.62
N CYS A 20 16.16 1.39 4.60
CA CYS A 20 17.16 0.64 5.35
C CYS A 20 16.87 0.72 6.85
N TYR A 21 16.74 -0.43 7.51
CA TYR A 21 16.68 -0.49 8.97
C TYR A 21 17.98 0.03 9.59
N PHE A 22 17.87 0.75 10.70
CA PHE A 22 19.03 1.24 11.46
C PHE A 22 18.81 1.16 12.98
N GLY A 23 19.88 1.37 13.76
CA GLY A 23 19.84 1.36 15.23
C GLY A 23 19.41 0.01 15.82
N ARG A 24 18.65 0.03 16.92
CA ARG A 24 18.14 -1.21 17.57
C ARG A 24 17.25 -2.03 16.64
N ALA A 25 16.54 -1.38 15.72
CA ALA A 25 15.78 -2.11 14.71
C ALA A 25 16.75 -2.92 13.85
N ALA A 26 17.85 -2.35 13.36
CA ALA A 26 18.87 -3.11 12.63
C ALA A 26 19.64 -4.17 13.45
N SER A 27 19.54 -4.21 14.79
CA SER A 27 20.17 -5.26 15.60
C SER A 27 19.18 -6.37 15.98
N VAL A 28 17.89 -6.04 16.16
CA VAL A 28 16.82 -7.01 16.46
C VAL A 28 16.19 -7.58 15.19
N SER A 29 16.14 -6.79 14.12
CA SER A 29 15.71 -7.18 12.77
C SER A 29 16.86 -7.51 11.84
N SER A 30 18.12 -7.36 12.30
CA SER A 30 19.37 -7.41 11.53
C SER A 30 19.24 -8.26 10.27
N THR A 31 18.82 -7.63 9.19
CA THR A 31 18.88 -8.21 7.85
C THR A 31 18.21 -9.59 7.76
N SER A 32 17.27 -9.93 8.66
CA SER A 32 16.61 -11.23 8.54
C SER A 32 15.73 -11.12 7.30
N LYS A 33 16.11 -11.86 6.27
CA LYS A 33 15.38 -11.97 5.01
C LYS A 33 13.87 -12.08 5.26
N THR A 34 13.47 -12.76 6.33
CA THR A 34 12.10 -12.89 6.85
C THR A 34 11.41 -11.56 7.15
N SER A 35 12.09 -10.58 7.76
CA SER A 35 11.47 -9.28 8.10
C SER A 35 11.17 -8.46 6.85
N LEU A 36 12.14 -8.34 5.94
CA LEU A 36 11.94 -7.66 4.65
C LEU A 36 10.90 -8.39 3.79
N GLU A 37 10.92 -9.72 3.80
CA GLU A 37 9.89 -10.53 3.19
C GLU A 37 8.49 -10.23 3.74
N ASN A 38 8.37 -10.07 5.06
CA ASN A 38 7.10 -9.73 5.70
C ASN A 38 6.63 -8.33 5.31
N ASP A 39 7.52 -7.35 5.25
CA ASP A 39 7.20 -5.98 4.81
C ASP A 39 6.68 -6.00 3.37
N VAL A 40 7.35 -6.71 2.47
CA VAL A 40 6.91 -6.83 1.07
C VAL A 40 5.60 -7.62 0.95
N LYS A 41 5.43 -8.72 1.69
CA LYS A 41 4.16 -9.49 1.72
C LYS A 41 3.01 -8.63 2.24
N MET A 42 3.26 -7.82 3.26
CA MET A 42 2.27 -6.91 3.85
C MET A 42 1.80 -5.87 2.83
N GLN A 43 2.72 -5.25 2.11
CA GLN A 43 2.41 -4.27 1.08
C GLN A 43 1.67 -4.89 -0.11
N ILE A 44 2.03 -6.10 -0.52
CA ILE A 44 1.30 -6.87 -1.54
C ILE A 44 -0.15 -7.14 -1.11
N MET A 45 -0.35 -7.57 0.15
CA MET A 45 -1.68 -7.83 0.68
C MET A 45 -2.53 -6.55 0.78
N ALA A 46 -1.93 -5.45 1.21
CA ALA A 46 -2.60 -4.14 1.24
C ALA A 46 -3.01 -3.69 -0.16
N LYS A 47 -2.11 -3.81 -1.16
CA LYS A 47 -2.40 -3.49 -2.57
C LYS A 47 -3.55 -4.33 -3.12
N ARG A 48 -3.57 -5.62 -2.82
CA ARG A 48 -4.66 -6.51 -3.21
C ARG A 48 -6.00 -6.04 -2.62
N LEU A 49 -6.05 -5.75 -1.31
CA LEU A 49 -7.27 -5.28 -0.67
C LEU A 49 -7.71 -3.90 -1.19
N ALA A 50 -6.76 -3.02 -1.52
CA ALA A 50 -7.05 -1.73 -2.18
C ALA A 50 -7.66 -1.93 -3.58
N SER A 51 -7.20 -2.95 -4.30
CA SER A 51 -7.79 -3.34 -5.58
C SER A 51 -9.24 -3.82 -5.44
N GLU A 52 -9.54 -4.60 -4.40
CA GLU A 52 -10.92 -5.01 -4.07
C GLU A 52 -11.80 -3.82 -3.65
N PHE A 53 -11.21 -2.85 -2.95
CA PHE A 53 -11.87 -1.60 -2.60
C PHE A 53 -12.24 -0.80 -3.85
N LEU A 54 -11.31 -0.60 -4.79
CA LEU A 54 -11.52 0.16 -6.03
C LEU A 54 -12.69 -0.33 -6.90
N VAL A 55 -12.92 -1.65 -6.90
CA VAL A 55 -13.98 -2.28 -7.69
C VAL A 55 -15.31 -2.38 -6.95
N SER A 56 -15.35 -2.01 -5.66
CA SER A 56 -16.58 -1.95 -4.87
C SER A 56 -17.51 -0.87 -5.40
N ASP A 57 -18.82 -1.08 -5.29
CA ASP A 57 -19.84 -0.14 -5.76
C ASP A 57 -19.80 1.18 -4.99
N ASN A 58 -20.27 2.25 -5.62
CA ASN A 58 -20.39 3.60 -5.03
C ASN A 58 -19.09 4.21 -4.49
N ILE A 59 -17.93 3.73 -4.94
CA ILE A 59 -16.65 4.39 -4.66
C ILE A 59 -16.57 5.73 -5.39
N ASP A 60 -16.33 6.79 -4.62
CA ASP A 60 -16.01 8.11 -5.15
C ASP A 60 -14.51 8.32 -5.35
N LYS A 61 -13.72 8.00 -4.32
CA LYS A 61 -12.27 8.11 -4.32
C LYS A 61 -11.61 6.77 -4.06
N GLY A 62 -10.65 6.44 -4.90
CA GLY A 62 -9.86 5.23 -4.80
C GLY A 62 -8.70 5.35 -3.82
N VAL A 63 -8.24 4.20 -3.35
CA VAL A 63 -6.94 4.05 -2.70
C VAL A 63 -6.16 2.97 -3.44
N ASP A 64 -4.84 3.11 -3.47
CA ASP A 64 -3.93 2.09 -3.99
C ASP A 64 -2.60 2.13 -3.22
N PHE A 65 -1.82 1.05 -3.30
CA PHE A 65 -0.48 0.98 -2.71
C PHE A 65 0.57 0.88 -3.81
N ILE A 66 1.71 1.55 -3.63
CA ILE A 66 2.86 1.35 -4.50
C ILE A 66 3.43 -0.06 -4.32
N SER A 67 4.03 -0.60 -5.39
CA SER A 67 4.80 -1.83 -5.29
C SER A 67 6.11 -1.59 -4.53
N THR A 68 6.50 -2.56 -3.72
CA THR A 68 7.82 -2.60 -3.08
C THR A 68 8.48 -3.94 -3.39
N CYS A 69 9.80 -3.95 -3.39
CA CYS A 69 10.59 -5.18 -3.46
C CYS A 69 11.80 -5.04 -2.55
N TRP A 70 12.50 -6.15 -2.27
CA TRP A 70 13.77 -6.09 -1.57
C TRP A 70 14.95 -6.37 -2.49
N TYR A 71 16.04 -5.69 -2.21
CA TYR A 71 17.34 -5.87 -2.85
C TYR A 71 18.28 -6.57 -1.89
N GLU A 72 19.08 -7.47 -2.43
CA GLU A 72 20.22 -8.07 -1.76
C GLU A 72 21.50 -7.59 -2.44
N VAL A 73 22.37 -6.95 -1.66
CA VAL A 73 23.68 -6.48 -2.12
C VAL A 73 24.68 -7.61 -1.94
N LYS A 74 25.14 -8.21 -3.05
CA LYS A 74 26.05 -9.38 -3.01
C LYS A 74 27.36 -9.13 -2.26
N ASN A 75 27.91 -7.92 -2.34
CA ASN A 75 29.20 -7.57 -1.75
C ASN A 75 29.12 -6.22 -1.02
N PRO A 76 28.45 -6.15 0.14
CA PRO A 76 28.15 -4.89 0.81
C PRO A 76 29.43 -4.14 1.19
N ARG A 77 30.46 -4.83 1.72
CA ARG A 77 31.76 -4.22 2.06
C ARG A 77 32.44 -3.55 0.87
N LYS A 78 32.40 -4.19 -0.31
CA LYS A 78 32.99 -3.63 -1.54
C LYS A 78 32.24 -2.39 -2.02
N ALA A 79 30.94 -2.30 -1.72
CA ALA A 79 30.10 -1.14 -1.99
C ALA A 79 30.17 -0.07 -0.88
N GLY A 80 31.05 -0.22 0.12
CA GLY A 80 31.15 0.71 1.25
C GLY A 80 29.99 0.62 2.24
N LEU A 81 29.18 -0.44 2.18
CA LEU A 81 28.02 -0.65 3.04
C LEU A 81 28.35 -1.55 4.23
N SER A 82 27.70 -1.28 5.36
CA SER A 82 27.74 -2.16 6.52
C SER A 82 26.86 -3.40 6.31
N SER A 83 27.05 -4.43 7.13
CA SER A 83 26.23 -5.64 7.09
C SER A 83 24.74 -5.38 7.35
N SER A 84 24.40 -4.32 8.10
CA SER A 84 23.00 -3.92 8.36
C SER A 84 22.32 -3.30 7.14
N THR A 85 23.08 -2.91 6.12
CA THR A 85 22.60 -2.30 4.87
C THR A 85 22.80 -3.24 3.67
N ALA A 86 23.14 -4.52 3.94
CA ALA A 86 23.31 -5.53 2.91
C ALA A 86 21.98 -5.93 2.24
N MET A 87 20.85 -5.69 2.91
CA MET A 87 19.52 -5.84 2.35
C MET A 87 18.67 -4.62 2.67
N LEU A 88 17.82 -4.24 1.72
CA LEU A 88 16.94 -3.07 1.82
C LEU A 88 15.64 -3.34 1.05
N THR A 89 14.55 -2.67 1.41
CA THR A 89 13.41 -2.54 0.51
C THR A 89 13.59 -1.34 -0.39
N ALA A 90 13.01 -1.37 -1.58
CA ALA A 90 12.94 -0.21 -2.45
C ALA A 90 11.59 -0.13 -3.16
N GLU A 91 11.14 1.09 -3.33
CA GLU A 91 9.81 1.42 -3.84
C GLU A 91 9.87 2.70 -4.70
N PRO A 92 8.87 2.93 -5.57
CA PRO A 92 8.77 4.17 -6.33
C PRO A 92 8.71 5.40 -5.42
N TYR A 93 9.32 6.50 -5.87
CA TYR A 93 9.07 7.80 -5.27
C TYR A 93 7.63 8.24 -5.54
N ILE A 94 6.94 8.74 -4.51
CA ILE A 94 5.62 9.36 -4.63
C ILE A 94 5.80 10.87 -4.51
N GLU A 95 5.52 11.59 -5.60
CA GLU A 95 5.61 13.04 -5.61
C GLU A 95 4.39 13.68 -4.92
N GLY A 96 4.65 14.63 -4.02
CA GLY A 96 3.64 15.48 -3.38
C GLY A 96 3.69 15.49 -1.85
N GLU A 97 2.65 16.03 -1.23
CA GLU A 97 2.58 16.23 0.22
C GLU A 97 2.26 14.92 0.95
N TYR A 98 3.24 14.42 1.71
CA TYR A 98 3.09 13.19 2.49
C TYR A 98 2.19 13.40 3.70
N LYS A 99 1.16 12.56 3.86
CA LYS A 99 0.22 12.57 4.98
C LYS A 99 0.07 11.18 5.56
N LYS A 100 -0.03 11.14 6.89
CA LYS A 100 -0.44 9.96 7.66
C LYS A 100 -1.89 10.12 8.11
N TYR A 101 -2.75 9.19 7.72
CA TYR A 101 -4.20 9.24 7.91
C TYR A 101 -4.67 8.44 9.12
N ASN A 102 -3.97 7.37 9.47
CA ASN A 102 -4.14 6.68 10.74
C ASN A 102 -2.83 6.02 11.15
N ASN A 103 -2.77 5.48 12.37
CA ASN A 103 -1.65 4.67 12.83
C ASN A 103 -2.08 3.23 13.15
N ASN A 104 -1.13 2.41 13.57
CA ASN A 104 -1.37 1.03 13.96
C ASN A 104 -1.89 0.84 15.40
N ASN A 105 -2.31 1.92 16.09
CA ASN A 105 -2.77 1.86 17.48
C ASN A 105 -3.88 2.88 17.79
N GLY A 106 -4.83 3.05 16.86
CA GLY A 106 -6.07 3.78 17.09
C GLY A 106 -6.04 5.30 16.91
N TRP A 107 -4.92 5.91 16.52
CA TRP A 107 -4.93 7.32 16.11
C TRP A 107 -5.49 7.44 14.69
N ILE A 108 -6.44 8.36 14.51
CA ILE A 108 -6.96 8.76 13.21
C ILE A 108 -6.73 10.24 12.98
N ARG A 109 -6.46 10.61 11.73
CA ARG A 109 -6.48 11.99 11.27
C ARG A 109 -7.93 12.36 10.98
N ASP A 110 -8.41 13.37 11.69
CA ASP A 110 -9.73 13.97 11.46
C ASP A 110 -9.57 15.45 11.10
N ASP A 111 -9.11 15.71 9.88
CA ASP A 111 -9.06 17.06 9.30
C ASP A 111 -10.27 17.33 8.39
N GLY A 112 -11.27 16.43 8.39
CA GLY A 112 -12.47 16.52 7.56
C GLY A 112 -12.23 16.38 6.05
N LEU A 113 -10.97 16.22 5.60
CA LEU A 113 -10.61 16.11 4.19
C LEU A 113 -11.02 14.75 3.62
N ASP A 114 -11.33 14.76 2.32
CA ASP A 114 -11.94 13.60 1.67
C ASP A 114 -11.06 12.33 1.72
N PHE A 115 -9.73 12.45 1.58
CA PHE A 115 -8.85 11.29 1.66
C PHE A 115 -8.70 10.75 3.09
N SER A 116 -8.85 11.57 4.13
CA SER A 116 -8.87 11.10 5.52
C SER A 116 -10.08 10.19 5.76
N LYS A 117 -11.24 10.60 5.25
CA LYS A 117 -12.48 9.81 5.26
C LYS A 117 -12.35 8.51 4.47
N THR A 118 -11.86 8.60 3.22
CA THR A 118 -11.62 7.40 2.38
C THR A 118 -10.62 6.43 3.03
N ALA A 119 -9.57 6.94 3.68
CA ALA A 119 -8.59 6.11 4.37
C ALA A 119 -9.22 5.34 5.55
N GLN A 120 -10.01 6.00 6.41
CA GLN A 120 -10.68 5.28 7.52
C GLN A 120 -11.69 4.25 7.00
N ALA A 121 -12.46 4.61 5.97
CA ALA A 121 -13.39 3.69 5.32
C ALA A 121 -12.67 2.49 4.69
N PHE A 122 -11.45 2.67 4.15
CA PHE A 122 -10.63 1.58 3.64
C PHE A 122 -10.18 0.62 4.74
N SER A 123 -9.69 1.14 5.89
CA SER A 123 -9.36 0.30 7.04
C SER A 123 -10.55 -0.53 7.51
N HIS A 124 -11.73 0.10 7.67
CA HIS A 124 -12.97 -0.62 8.01
C HIS A 124 -13.37 -1.65 6.94
N PHE A 125 -13.31 -1.28 5.66
CA PHE A 125 -13.57 -2.18 4.53
C PHE A 125 -12.71 -3.43 4.61
N THR A 126 -11.39 -3.29 4.84
CA THR A 126 -10.48 -4.44 4.89
C THR A 126 -10.86 -5.45 5.98
N TRP A 127 -11.26 -4.95 7.16
CA TRP A 127 -11.74 -5.78 8.26
C TRP A 127 -13.03 -6.52 7.89
N GLN A 128 -14.05 -5.81 7.40
CA GLN A 128 -15.33 -6.45 7.07
C GLN A 128 -15.20 -7.40 5.87
N ARG A 129 -14.40 -7.02 4.85
CA ARG A 129 -14.17 -7.79 3.64
C ARG A 129 -13.47 -9.12 3.90
N THR A 130 -12.63 -9.16 4.94
CA THR A 130 -11.88 -10.35 5.36
C THR A 130 -12.50 -11.06 6.56
N PHE A 131 -13.76 -10.75 6.90
CA PHE A 131 -14.49 -11.35 8.03
C PHE A 131 -13.76 -11.19 9.38
N GLY A 132 -13.04 -10.07 9.54
CA GLY A 132 -12.28 -9.73 10.73
C GLY A 132 -10.93 -10.44 10.85
N GLU A 133 -10.46 -11.15 9.82
CA GLU A 133 -9.15 -11.81 9.84
C GLU A 133 -7.99 -10.82 9.69
N LEU A 134 -8.17 -9.77 8.90
CA LEU A 134 -7.15 -8.76 8.57
C LEU A 134 -7.72 -7.36 8.68
N MET A 135 -6.91 -6.40 9.15
CA MET A 135 -7.21 -4.98 9.06
C MET A 135 -5.96 -4.23 8.61
N VAL A 136 -6.07 -3.48 7.52
CA VAL A 136 -4.99 -2.61 7.03
C VAL A 136 -5.09 -1.26 7.73
N VAL A 137 -4.00 -0.82 8.34
CA VAL A 137 -3.84 0.43 9.09
C VAL A 137 -2.46 1.05 8.78
N ASP A 138 -2.08 2.08 9.52
CA ASP A 138 -0.88 2.89 9.24
C ASP A 138 -0.92 3.49 7.83
N LEU A 139 -2.11 3.94 7.42
CA LEU A 139 -2.35 4.47 6.08
C LEU A 139 -1.64 5.81 5.93
N GLN A 140 -0.69 5.86 4.99
CA GLN A 140 0.16 7.01 4.78
C GLN A 140 0.68 7.07 3.34
N GLY A 141 0.86 8.28 2.82
CA GLY A 141 1.32 8.51 1.45
C GLY A 141 0.85 9.87 0.91
N VAL A 142 0.63 9.95 -0.40
CA VAL A 142 0.22 11.20 -1.08
C VAL A 142 -1.11 10.99 -1.79
N GLY A 143 -2.10 11.81 -1.47
CA GLY A 143 -3.46 11.64 -2.01
C GLY A 143 -4.01 10.26 -1.69
N GLY A 144 -4.42 9.51 -2.71
CA GLY A 144 -4.90 8.12 -2.61
C GLY A 144 -3.83 7.04 -2.85
N ILE A 145 -2.56 7.41 -2.98
CA ILE A 145 -1.44 6.46 -3.16
C ILE A 145 -0.68 6.30 -1.85
N PHE A 146 -0.70 5.10 -1.31
CA PHE A 146 -0.13 4.77 -0.01
C PHE A 146 1.13 3.88 -0.10
N THR A 147 1.90 3.90 0.98
CA THR A 147 3.09 3.05 1.18
C THR A 147 3.23 2.69 2.66
N ASP A 148 4.11 1.73 2.99
CA ASP A 148 4.37 1.24 4.35
C ASP A 148 3.11 0.99 5.21
N PRO A 149 2.15 0.18 4.74
CA PRO A 149 1.02 -0.20 5.59
C PRO A 149 1.48 -1.05 6.76
N GLN A 150 0.68 -1.06 7.83
CA GLN A 150 0.67 -2.14 8.81
C GLN A 150 -0.60 -2.97 8.65
N ILE A 151 -0.50 -4.28 8.87
CA ILE A 151 -1.66 -5.17 8.95
C ILE A 151 -1.77 -5.74 10.36
N HIS A 152 -2.95 -5.58 10.95
CA HIS A 152 -3.36 -6.42 12.08
C HIS A 152 -3.95 -7.72 11.55
N SER A 153 -3.47 -8.85 12.06
CA SER A 153 -3.97 -10.18 11.68
C SER A 153 -4.13 -11.07 12.90
N LYS A 154 -5.26 -11.77 12.99
CA LYS A 154 -5.52 -12.76 14.05
C LYS A 154 -4.47 -13.87 14.08
N SER A 155 -3.89 -14.21 12.93
CA SER A 155 -2.85 -15.24 12.81
C SER A 155 -1.44 -14.80 13.28
N GLY A 156 -1.27 -13.55 13.72
CA GLY A 156 0.04 -13.03 14.17
C GLY A 156 1.07 -12.79 13.06
N LYS A 157 0.67 -12.85 11.78
CA LYS A 157 1.54 -12.54 10.63
C LYS A 157 1.80 -11.04 10.49
N PHE A 158 2.70 -10.64 9.58
CA PHE A 158 2.96 -9.24 9.20
C PHE A 158 3.78 -8.39 10.20
N GLY A 159 4.77 -9.00 10.85
CA GLY A 159 5.80 -8.29 11.59
C GLY A 159 5.37 -7.76 12.95
N CYS A 160 6.29 -7.07 13.62
CA CYS A 160 6.14 -6.66 15.02
C CYS A 160 5.10 -5.55 15.26
N GLY A 161 4.68 -4.83 14.21
CA GLY A 161 3.61 -3.83 14.32
C GLY A 161 2.20 -4.44 14.30
N ASN A 162 2.06 -5.76 14.11
CA ASN A 162 0.79 -6.46 14.25
C ASN A 162 0.40 -6.56 15.74
N LEU A 163 -0.55 -5.72 16.16
CA LEU A 163 -1.12 -5.73 17.52
C LEU A 163 -2.35 -6.65 17.65
N LEU A 164 -2.53 -7.60 16.74
CA LEU A 164 -3.64 -8.57 16.72
C LEU A 164 -5.00 -7.86 16.81
N GLU A 165 -5.96 -8.49 17.50
CA GLU A 165 -7.30 -7.94 17.74
C GLU A 165 -7.29 -6.69 18.63
N VAL A 166 -6.23 -6.49 19.43
CA VAL A 166 -6.09 -5.28 20.26
C VAL A 166 -5.91 -4.06 19.37
N GLY A 167 -5.08 -4.14 18.33
CA GLY A 167 -4.92 -3.08 17.34
C GLY A 167 -6.21 -2.80 16.56
N MET A 168 -6.93 -3.85 16.17
CA MET A 168 -8.23 -3.71 15.50
C MET A 168 -9.26 -3.01 16.40
N THR A 169 -9.30 -3.38 17.68
CA THR A 169 -10.18 -2.75 18.67
C THR A 169 -9.79 -1.29 18.90
N ALA A 170 -8.49 -0.98 18.95
CA ALA A 170 -7.99 0.38 19.09
C ALA A 170 -8.42 1.27 17.90
N PHE A 171 -8.39 0.75 16.67
CA PHE A 171 -8.94 1.44 15.50
C PHE A 171 -10.45 1.71 15.65
N PHE A 172 -11.24 0.69 16.00
CA PHE A 172 -12.69 0.87 16.13
C PHE A 172 -13.11 1.72 17.34
N ALA A 173 -12.24 1.90 18.33
CA ALA A 173 -12.51 2.79 19.47
C ALA A 173 -12.54 4.27 19.05
N THR A 174 -11.90 4.64 17.95
CA THR A 174 -11.84 6.01 17.44
C THR A 174 -12.52 6.19 16.08
N HIS A 175 -12.79 5.10 15.37
CA HIS A 175 -13.48 5.13 14.07
C HIS A 175 -14.98 5.37 14.20
N GLU A 176 -15.47 6.39 13.50
CA GLU A 176 -16.90 6.61 13.27
C GLU A 176 -17.22 6.40 11.80
N CYS A 177 -18.27 5.62 11.51
CA CYS A 177 -18.70 5.41 10.12
C CYS A 177 -19.24 6.70 9.51
N ASP A 178 -18.75 7.03 8.32
CA ASP A 178 -19.11 8.23 7.58
C ASP A 178 -19.90 7.91 6.30
N ALA A 179 -20.03 8.91 5.42
CA ALA A 179 -20.69 8.77 4.12
C ALA A 179 -19.97 7.76 3.21
N VAL A 180 -18.64 7.63 3.30
CA VAL A 180 -17.87 6.67 2.49
C VAL A 180 -18.16 5.24 2.96
N CYS A 181 -18.16 5.00 4.27
CA CYS A 181 -18.56 3.72 4.86
C CYS A 181 -19.98 3.33 4.46
N SER A 182 -20.89 4.31 4.49
CA SER A 182 -22.30 4.12 4.14
C SER A 182 -22.49 3.79 2.65
N ALA A 183 -21.78 4.49 1.77
CA ALA A 183 -21.81 4.24 0.32
C ALA A 183 -21.31 2.83 -0.03
N LEU A 184 -20.31 2.35 0.71
CA LEU A 184 -19.75 1.00 0.61
C LEU A 184 -20.62 -0.10 1.24
N GLY A 185 -21.70 0.25 1.93
CA GLY A 185 -22.54 -0.71 2.64
C GLY A 185 -21.83 -1.38 3.83
N LEU A 186 -20.84 -0.71 4.44
CA LEU A 186 -20.15 -1.23 5.63
C LEU A 186 -21.08 -1.16 6.84
N LYS A 187 -21.04 -2.18 7.69
CA LYS A 187 -21.86 -2.26 8.90
C LYS A 187 -21.07 -1.61 10.05
N PRO A 188 -21.61 -0.57 10.71
CA PRO A 188 -20.96 -0.01 11.87
C PRO A 188 -20.76 -1.06 12.97
N LEU A 189 -19.58 -1.08 13.59
CA LEU A 189 -19.36 -1.83 14.82
C LEU A 189 -20.15 -1.12 15.93
N GLN A 190 -21.09 -1.82 16.57
CA GLN A 190 -22.03 -1.18 17.50
C GLN A 190 -21.31 -0.47 18.65
N SER A 191 -21.26 0.86 18.63
CA SER A 191 -21.11 1.67 19.83
C SER A 191 -22.51 1.99 20.34
N GLY A 192 -22.78 1.72 21.62
CA GLY A 192 -24.11 1.76 22.23
C GLY A 192 -24.76 3.15 22.36
N LYS A 193 -24.89 3.91 21.29
CA LYS A 193 -25.71 5.13 21.24
C LYS A 193 -26.54 5.17 19.96
N THR A 194 -27.83 4.98 20.16
CA THR A 194 -28.85 5.01 19.12
C THR A 194 -29.15 6.45 18.68
N LYS A 195 -29.46 6.56 17.37
CA LYS A 195 -30.24 7.60 16.67
C LYS A 195 -29.49 8.84 16.14
N THR A 196 -29.37 8.87 14.81
CA THR A 196 -30.08 9.89 14.03
C THR A 196 -30.69 9.25 12.78
N LYS A 197 -31.97 9.51 12.52
CA LYS A 197 -32.63 9.12 11.26
C LYS A 197 -32.05 9.98 10.14
N THR A 198 -31.27 9.40 9.23
CA THR A 198 -30.86 10.10 8.01
C THR A 198 -31.97 9.94 6.97
N LYS A 199 -32.51 11.08 6.50
CA LYS A 199 -33.41 11.13 5.34
C LYS A 199 -32.70 10.50 4.15
N LYS A 200 -33.42 9.64 3.43
CA LYS A 200 -32.97 9.04 2.16
C LYS A 200 -32.76 10.19 1.16
N ALA A 201 -31.51 10.61 0.97
CA ALA A 201 -31.15 11.44 -0.16
C ALA A 201 -31.28 10.57 -1.40
N VAL A 202 -32.18 10.96 -2.31
CA VAL A 202 -32.16 10.45 -3.68
C VAL A 202 -30.91 11.04 -4.30
N ALA A 203 -29.84 10.24 -4.36
CA ALA A 203 -28.67 10.59 -5.14
C ALA A 203 -29.12 10.73 -6.58
N GLY A 204 -28.91 11.90 -7.17
CA GLY A 204 -28.96 12.07 -8.61
C GLY A 204 -28.07 11.00 -9.23
N VAL A 205 -28.56 10.40 -10.32
CA VAL A 205 -27.77 9.49 -11.14
C VAL A 205 -26.72 10.34 -11.85
N GLU A 206 -25.64 10.69 -11.15
CA GLU A 206 -24.39 11.05 -11.81
C GLU A 206 -23.83 9.77 -12.39
N ASP A 207 -23.65 9.79 -13.70
CA ASP A 207 -23.17 8.66 -14.49
C ASP A 207 -21.85 8.13 -13.89
N ALA A 208 -21.91 6.97 -13.24
CA ALA A 208 -20.78 6.30 -12.59
C ALA A 208 -19.68 5.85 -13.57
N SER A 209 -19.82 6.16 -14.86
CA SER A 209 -19.03 5.63 -15.97
C SER A 209 -17.66 6.29 -16.17
N ASN A 210 -17.37 7.47 -15.58
CA ASN A 210 -16.15 8.23 -15.93
C ASN A 210 -15.29 8.74 -14.77
N LYS A 211 -15.35 8.11 -13.60
CA LYS A 211 -14.46 8.46 -12.47
C LYS A 211 -13.02 8.00 -12.76
N TRP A 212 -12.05 8.86 -12.50
CA TRP A 212 -10.62 8.57 -12.63
C TRP A 212 -10.00 8.29 -11.27
N MET A 213 -9.18 7.26 -11.20
CA MET A 213 -8.48 6.84 -9.98
C MET A 213 -6.97 6.91 -10.22
N THR A 214 -6.22 7.42 -9.24
CA THR A 214 -4.77 7.30 -9.26
C THR A 214 -4.40 5.88 -8.85
N CYS A 215 -3.60 5.20 -9.67
CA CYS A 215 -3.16 3.83 -9.43
C CYS A 215 -1.66 3.68 -9.69
N SER A 216 -1.02 2.79 -8.95
CA SER A 216 0.36 2.37 -9.15
C SER A 216 0.40 1.07 -9.93
N CYS A 217 1.08 1.05 -11.07
CA CYS A 217 1.34 -0.16 -11.83
C CYS A 217 2.21 -1.13 -11.01
N PRO A 218 1.80 -2.39 -10.83
CA PRO A 218 2.55 -3.32 -10.00
C PRO A 218 3.87 -3.77 -10.62
N LEU A 219 4.00 -3.65 -11.96
CA LEU A 219 5.16 -4.14 -12.72
C LEU A 219 6.28 -3.10 -12.82
N CYS A 220 5.94 -1.86 -13.15
CA CYS A 220 6.92 -0.80 -13.40
C CYS A 220 6.91 0.32 -12.36
N GLY A 221 5.95 0.31 -11.43
CA GLY A 221 5.83 1.33 -10.38
C GLY A 221 5.33 2.69 -10.85
N VAL A 222 4.96 2.85 -12.13
CA VAL A 222 4.39 4.10 -12.65
C VAL A 222 3.06 4.38 -11.95
N ILE A 223 2.94 5.58 -11.39
CA ILE A 223 1.72 6.12 -10.81
C ILE A 223 1.00 6.92 -11.90
N THR A 224 -0.23 6.57 -12.22
CA THR A 224 -1.01 7.21 -13.29
C THR A 224 -2.50 7.22 -13.00
N MET A 225 -3.25 8.04 -13.73
CA MET A 225 -4.72 8.07 -13.66
C MET A 225 -5.33 7.02 -14.60
N VAL A 226 -6.26 6.23 -14.06
CA VAL A 226 -6.98 5.18 -14.80
C VAL A 226 -8.48 5.34 -14.56
N SER A 227 -9.30 5.29 -15.61
CA SER A 227 -10.75 5.31 -15.48
C SER A 227 -11.25 4.06 -14.74
N ARG A 228 -12.16 4.22 -13.78
CA ARG A 228 -12.71 3.14 -12.95
C ARG A 228 -13.30 2.00 -13.76
N THR A 229 -13.94 2.30 -14.89
CA THR A 229 -14.48 1.29 -15.82
C THR A 229 -13.41 0.32 -16.32
N LYS A 230 -12.22 0.83 -16.69
CA LYS A 230 -11.06 -0.01 -17.06
C LYS A 230 -10.54 -0.83 -15.88
N ILE A 231 -10.55 -0.27 -14.67
CA ILE A 231 -10.14 -1.00 -13.44
C ILE A 231 -11.07 -2.19 -13.19
N VAL A 232 -12.39 -1.93 -13.21
CA VAL A 232 -13.41 -2.96 -13.00
C VAL A 232 -13.36 -4.03 -14.08
N ALA A 233 -13.15 -3.65 -15.36
CA ALA A 233 -12.99 -4.60 -16.45
C ALA A 233 -11.76 -5.50 -16.24
N ALA A 234 -10.59 -4.91 -15.98
CA ALA A 234 -9.36 -5.66 -15.75
C ALA A 234 -9.46 -6.62 -14.55
N TYR A 235 -10.10 -6.19 -13.46
CA TYR A 235 -10.28 -7.03 -12.28
C TYR A 235 -11.18 -8.25 -12.55
N ARG A 236 -12.22 -8.10 -13.37
CA ARG A 236 -13.15 -9.20 -13.71
C ARG A 236 -12.48 -10.28 -14.55
N GLU A 237 -11.55 -9.91 -15.43
CA GLU A 237 -10.85 -10.86 -16.29
C GLU A 237 -9.82 -11.69 -15.54
N VAL A 238 -8.99 -11.05 -14.73
CA VAL A 238 -7.79 -11.68 -14.16
C VAL A 238 -7.98 -12.06 -12.69
N LYS A 239 -9.05 -11.58 -12.03
CA LYS A 239 -9.26 -11.63 -10.55
C LYS A 239 -8.07 -11.13 -9.73
N ASP A 240 -7.21 -10.36 -10.38
CA ASP A 240 -6.02 -9.75 -9.84
C ASP A 240 -5.82 -8.44 -10.61
N VAL A 241 -5.72 -7.31 -9.91
CA VAL A 241 -5.44 -6.03 -10.57
C VAL A 241 -3.94 -5.91 -10.79
N SER A 242 -3.41 -6.84 -11.59
CA SER A 242 -2.13 -6.62 -12.26
C SER A 242 -2.38 -5.59 -13.37
N PHE A 243 -2.34 -4.30 -13.01
CA PHE A 243 -2.51 -3.19 -13.95
C PHE A 243 -1.47 -3.29 -15.07
N THR A 244 -1.86 -3.85 -16.23
CA THR A 244 -1.12 -3.73 -17.50
C THR A 244 -1.73 -2.69 -18.43
N VAL A 245 -2.82 -2.06 -18.00
CA VAL A 245 -3.46 -0.99 -18.75
C VAL A 245 -2.50 0.20 -18.81
N SER A 246 -2.03 0.53 -20.01
CA SER A 246 -1.24 1.72 -20.39
C SER A 246 0.29 1.68 -20.21
N CYS A 247 0.88 0.65 -19.60
CA CYS A 247 2.34 0.54 -19.64
C CYS A 247 2.74 -0.07 -20.97
N ALA A 248 2.90 0.77 -22.00
CA ALA A 248 3.60 0.35 -23.21
C ALA A 248 4.93 -0.29 -22.77
N PRO A 249 5.35 -1.42 -23.35
CA PRO A 249 6.69 -1.92 -23.10
C PRO A 249 7.63 -0.78 -23.47
N ARG A 250 8.32 -0.20 -22.47
CA ARG A 250 9.56 0.53 -22.74
C ARG A 250 10.36 -0.42 -23.61
N ASN A 251 10.96 0.06 -24.70
CA ASN A 251 11.73 -0.74 -25.64
C ASN A 251 12.80 -1.58 -24.91
N VAL A 252 12.39 -2.72 -24.35
CA VAL A 252 13.27 -3.76 -23.85
C VAL A 252 13.39 -4.68 -25.04
N SER A 253 14.52 -4.59 -25.74
CA SER A 253 14.97 -5.53 -26.76
C SER A 253 15.29 -6.91 -26.16
N GLY A 254 14.40 -7.42 -25.31
CA GLY A 254 14.55 -8.65 -24.55
C GLY A 254 13.18 -9.14 -24.09
N ARG A 255 12.71 -10.21 -24.72
CA ARG A 255 11.46 -10.95 -24.46
C ARG A 255 10.95 -10.81 -23.01
N CYS A 256 9.93 -9.99 -22.79
CA CYS A 256 9.10 -10.05 -21.58
C CYS A 256 8.12 -11.22 -21.73
N GLY A 257 8.65 -12.43 -21.61
CA GLY A 257 7.92 -13.68 -21.74
C GLY A 257 8.52 -14.74 -20.83
N ARG A 258 8.72 -14.43 -19.54
CA ARG A 258 8.99 -15.42 -18.50
C ARG A 258 8.35 -14.99 -17.19
N SER A 259 7.62 -15.94 -16.60
CA SER A 259 7.05 -15.93 -15.24
C SER A 259 7.79 -15.01 -14.27
N ALA A 260 7.05 -14.06 -13.72
CA ALA A 260 7.46 -13.16 -12.65
C ALA A 260 7.82 -13.96 -11.38
N ARG A 261 9.10 -14.30 -11.22
CA ARG A 261 9.63 -14.69 -9.90
C ARG A 261 9.81 -13.42 -9.07
N HIS A 262 8.73 -12.94 -8.46
CA HIS A 262 8.76 -11.82 -7.52
C HIS A 262 9.17 -12.33 -6.13
N ALA A 263 10.47 -12.26 -5.80
CA ALA A 263 10.96 -12.38 -4.41
C ALA A 263 12.50 -12.22 -4.26
N SER A 264 13.31 -11.85 -5.26
CA SER A 264 14.74 -11.60 -4.98
C SER A 264 15.37 -10.89 -6.17
N ARG A 265 16.04 -9.77 -5.92
CA ARG A 265 16.84 -9.07 -6.93
C ARG A 265 18.24 -8.80 -6.39
N THR A 266 19.23 -9.10 -7.21
CA THR A 266 20.64 -8.80 -6.93
C THR A 266 20.99 -7.44 -7.53
N LEU A 267 21.56 -6.55 -6.72
CA LEU A 267 22.17 -5.32 -7.23
C LEU A 267 23.69 -5.48 -7.38
N SER A 268 24.25 -5.05 -8.52
CA SER A 268 25.69 -4.83 -8.68
C SER A 268 25.95 -3.33 -8.62
N ILE A 269 26.39 -2.84 -7.47
CA ILE A 269 26.76 -1.44 -7.28
C ILE A 269 28.19 -1.27 -7.80
N ARG A 270 28.38 -0.43 -8.83
CA ARG A 270 29.72 0.03 -9.22
C ARG A 270 30.08 1.25 -8.36
N PRO A 271 31.28 1.31 -7.76
CA PRO A 271 31.70 2.51 -7.05
C PRO A 271 31.77 3.67 -8.05
N THR A 272 31.08 4.76 -7.75
CA THR A 272 31.29 6.04 -8.43
C THR A 272 32.69 6.53 -8.04
N GLY A 273 33.55 6.71 -9.05
CA GLY A 273 34.90 7.21 -8.84
C GLY A 273 34.87 8.58 -8.16
N THR A 274 35.65 8.72 -7.09
CA THR A 274 36.02 10.00 -6.51
C THR A 274 36.74 10.84 -7.57
N ARG A 275 36.24 12.05 -7.82
CA ARG A 275 37.06 13.14 -8.38
C ARG A 275 37.91 13.73 -7.27
#